data_AF-A0A818RYD2-F1
#
_entry.id   AF-A0A818RYD2-F1
#
_cell.length_a   1.000
_cell.length_b   1.000
_cell.length_c   1.000
_cell.angle_alpha   90.00
_cell.angle_beta   90.00
_cell.angle_gamma   90.00
#
_symmetry.space_group_name_H-M   'P 1'
#
loop_
_entity.id
_entity.type
_entity.pdbx_description
1 polymer ?
#
loop_
_entity_poly.entity_id
_entity_poly.type
_entity_poly.pdbx_seq_one_letter_code
_entity_poly.pdbx_strand_id
1 'polypeptide(L)'
;MSNTGLDNQQWYPKANILCEKFRSCLLLTKNSIEHINSILTTYIKQSPINIEGALIYLNQHPKYFDNAIRYLTYFIDIDRLYDIALGTYNFDLVLMISEKTQKDPKEYLPELNQLRLINNYNWQKFKIDCRLKRYKKAIDNACDYFIEQLLNKQNN
;
A
#
# COMPACT_ATOMS: atom_id res chain seq x y z
N MET A 1 -8.41 -41.34 4.54
CA MET A 1 -8.48 -40.75 3.19
C MET A 1 -8.27 -39.25 3.31
N SER A 2 -7.00 -38.85 3.26
CA SER A 2 -6.54 -37.47 3.35
C SER A 2 -6.65 -36.81 1.98
N ASN A 3 -7.64 -35.95 1.79
CA ASN A 3 -7.71 -35.08 0.63
C ASN A 3 -6.80 -33.86 0.90
N THR A 4 -5.51 -34.03 0.65
CA THR A 4 -4.54 -32.93 0.60
C THR A 4 -4.90 -32.06 -0.60
N GLY A 5 -5.67 -31.01 -0.34
CA GLY A 5 -6.04 -30.00 -1.32
C GLY A 5 -4.80 -29.39 -1.96
N LEU A 6 -4.49 -29.92 -3.15
CA LEU A 6 -3.96 -29.23 -4.32
C LEU A 6 -2.98 -28.09 -4.04
N ASP A 7 -1.72 -28.46 -4.22
CA ASP A 7 -0.56 -27.65 -4.56
C ASP A 7 -0.91 -26.39 -5.40
N ASN A 8 -1.15 -25.27 -4.72
CA ASN A 8 -1.37 -23.98 -5.36
C ASN A 8 -0.04 -23.26 -5.70
N GLN A 9 1.13 -23.84 -5.42
CA GLN A 9 2.41 -23.11 -5.46
C GLN A 9 3.05 -22.95 -6.84
N GLN A 10 2.51 -23.61 -7.86
CA GLN A 10 3.16 -23.66 -9.19
C GLN A 10 2.83 -22.47 -10.12
N TRP A 11 1.81 -21.66 -9.82
CA TRP A 11 1.36 -20.59 -10.73
C TRP A 11 1.87 -19.18 -10.39
N TYR A 12 2.46 -19.01 -9.20
CA TYR A 12 2.77 -17.70 -8.62
C TYR A 12 3.89 -16.88 -9.30
N PRO A 13 4.99 -17.47 -9.81
CA PRO A 13 6.05 -16.66 -10.44
C PRO A 13 5.64 -16.12 -11.81
N LYS A 14 4.94 -16.93 -12.62
CA LYS A 14 4.64 -16.59 -14.02
C LYS A 14 3.62 -15.46 -14.14
N ALA A 15 2.57 -15.48 -13.31
CA ALA A 15 1.55 -14.44 -13.30
C ALA A 15 2.14 -13.08 -12.88
N ASN A 16 3.02 -13.06 -11.87
CA ASN A 16 3.69 -11.83 -11.43
C ASN A 16 4.60 -11.28 -12.53
N ILE A 17 5.41 -12.13 -13.17
CA ILE A 17 6.28 -11.73 -14.30
C ILE A 17 5.44 -11.17 -15.45
N LEU A 18 4.32 -11.81 -15.79
CA LEU A 18 3.43 -11.32 -16.84
C LEU A 18 2.82 -9.97 -16.48
N CYS A 19 2.34 -9.81 -15.24
CA CYS A 19 1.82 -8.54 -14.74
C CYS A 19 2.86 -7.43 -14.82
N GLU A 20 4.10 -7.70 -14.42
CA GLU A 20 5.21 -6.74 -14.50
C GLU A 20 5.54 -6.38 -15.94
N LYS A 21 5.72 -7.37 -16.83
CA LYS A 21 6.00 -7.13 -18.26
C LYS A 21 4.90 -6.32 -18.92
N PHE A 22 3.64 -6.69 -18.68
CA PHE A 22 2.48 -5.99 -19.24
C PHE A 22 2.41 -4.56 -18.72
N ARG A 23 2.60 -4.36 -17.42
CA ARG A 23 2.66 -3.03 -16.81
C ARG A 23 3.76 -2.18 -17.41
N SER A 24 4.98 -2.70 -17.56
CA SER A 24 6.09 -1.98 -18.20
C SER A 24 5.74 -1.57 -19.63
N CYS A 25 5.13 -2.46 -20.43
CA CYS A 25 4.68 -2.11 -21.78
C CYS A 25 3.64 -0.99 -21.78
N LEU A 26 2.63 -1.06 -20.90
CA LEU A 26 1.61 -0.02 -20.78
C LEU A 26 2.22 1.34 -20.38
N LEU A 27 3.17 1.34 -19.45
CA LEU A 27 3.83 2.56 -18.97
C LEU A 27 4.72 3.23 -20.04
N LEU A 28 5.25 2.45 -20.99
CA LEU A 28 6.06 2.97 -22.10
C LEU A 28 5.23 3.61 -23.22
N THR A 29 3.91 3.40 -23.22
CA THR A 29 3.05 4.04 -24.23
C THR A 29 2.95 5.54 -23.96
N LYS A 30 2.92 6.36 -25.03
CA LYS A 30 2.77 7.83 -24.92
C LYS A 30 1.48 8.24 -24.18
N ASN A 31 0.49 7.34 -24.16
CA ASN A 31 -0.79 7.47 -23.48
C ASN A 31 -0.94 6.46 -22.33
N SER A 32 0.11 6.20 -21.54
CA SER A 32 0.05 5.28 -20.38
C SER A 32 -1.15 5.55 -19.46
N ILE A 33 -1.57 6.81 -19.42
CA ILE A 33 -2.68 7.36 -18.67
C ILE A 33 -4.06 6.86 -19.15
N GLU A 34 -4.26 6.53 -20.43
CA GLU A 34 -5.51 5.95 -20.96
C GLU A 34 -5.75 4.51 -20.47
N HIS A 35 -4.69 3.87 -19.98
CA HIS A 35 -4.70 2.48 -19.54
C HIS A 35 -4.65 2.33 -18.03
N ILE A 36 -5.05 3.36 -17.26
CA ILE A 36 -4.92 3.35 -15.80
C ILE A 36 -5.58 2.13 -15.15
N ASN A 37 -6.81 1.76 -15.56
CA ASN A 37 -7.47 0.56 -15.03
C ASN A 37 -6.73 -0.74 -15.38
N SER A 38 -6.17 -0.82 -16.59
CA SER A 38 -5.34 -1.96 -17.01
C SER A 38 -4.06 -2.02 -16.18
N ILE A 39 -3.42 -0.89 -15.89
CA ILE A 39 -2.25 -0.80 -15.01
C ILE A 39 -2.63 -1.27 -13.60
N LEU A 40 -3.74 -0.78 -13.03
CA LEU A 40 -4.21 -1.22 -11.71
C LEU A 40 -4.52 -2.72 -11.68
N THR A 41 -5.11 -3.26 -12.74
CA THR A 41 -5.38 -4.70 -12.88
C THR A 41 -4.10 -5.52 -12.72
N THR A 42 -2.98 -5.06 -13.30
CA THR A 42 -1.70 -5.76 -13.17
C THR A 42 -1.17 -5.77 -11.74
N TYR A 43 -1.59 -4.87 -10.85
CA TYR A 43 -1.25 -4.93 -9.42
C TYR A 43 -2.20 -5.86 -8.64
N ILE A 44 -3.49 -5.83 -8.99
CA ILE A 44 -4.55 -6.65 -8.36
C ILE A 44 -4.35 -8.14 -8.66
N LYS A 45 -3.87 -8.48 -9.86
CA LYS A 45 -3.68 -9.87 -10.31
C LYS A 45 -2.34 -10.49 -9.87
N GLN A 46 -1.50 -9.75 -9.15
CA GLN A 46 -0.30 -10.32 -8.53
C GLN A 46 -0.66 -11.26 -7.37
N SER A 47 0.26 -12.18 -7.05
CA SER A 47 0.19 -13.02 -5.87
C SER A 47 1.48 -12.89 -5.06
N PRO A 48 1.43 -12.34 -3.83
CA PRO A 48 0.26 -11.74 -3.19
C PRO A 48 -0.22 -10.47 -3.93
N ILE A 49 -1.48 -10.12 -3.71
CA ILE A 49 -2.10 -8.92 -4.28
C ILE A 49 -1.34 -7.65 -3.86
N ASN A 50 -1.05 -6.74 -4.80
CA ASN A 50 -0.18 -5.58 -4.55
C ASN A 50 -0.92 -4.25 -4.65
N ILE A 51 -1.90 -4.02 -3.77
CA ILE A 51 -2.69 -2.79 -3.76
C ILE A 51 -1.87 -1.58 -3.30
N GLU A 52 -0.92 -1.77 -2.38
CA GLU A 52 -0.02 -0.71 -1.94
C GLU A 52 0.74 -0.09 -3.13
N GLY A 53 1.26 -0.92 -4.03
CA GLY A 53 1.89 -0.47 -5.28
C GLY A 53 0.93 0.25 -6.22
N ALA A 54 -0.33 -0.21 -6.32
CA ALA A 54 -1.35 0.46 -7.11
C ALA A 54 -1.67 1.87 -6.58
N LEU A 55 -1.82 2.03 -5.26
CA LEU A 55 -2.10 3.32 -4.64
C LEU A 55 -0.91 4.30 -4.77
N ILE A 56 0.32 3.81 -4.62
CA ILE A 56 1.53 4.62 -4.86
C ILE A 56 1.57 5.12 -6.30
N TYR A 57 1.25 4.26 -7.27
CA TYR A 57 1.16 4.65 -8.67
C TYR A 57 0.06 5.70 -8.91
N LEU A 58 -1.13 5.54 -8.31
CA LEU A 58 -2.21 6.51 -8.43
C LEU A 58 -1.89 7.88 -7.83
N ASN A 59 -1.12 7.91 -6.75
CA ASN A 59 -0.68 9.15 -6.12
C ASN A 59 0.15 10.03 -7.07
N GLN A 60 0.79 9.44 -8.08
CA GLN A 60 1.53 10.18 -9.12
C GLN A 60 0.60 10.75 -10.22
N HIS A 61 -0.67 10.35 -10.24
CA HIS A 61 -1.64 10.68 -11.28
C HIS A 61 -2.98 11.19 -10.68
N PRO A 62 -2.98 12.30 -9.92
CA PRO A 62 -4.14 12.76 -9.14
C PRO A 62 -5.37 13.04 -9.99
N LYS A 63 -5.20 13.45 -11.26
CA LYS A 63 -6.30 13.70 -12.21
C LYS A 63 -7.23 12.50 -12.39
N TYR A 64 -6.73 11.28 -12.22
CA TYR A 64 -7.49 10.04 -12.46
C TYR A 64 -7.83 9.30 -11.17
N PHE A 65 -7.42 9.85 -10.03
CA PHE A 65 -7.53 9.23 -8.73
C PHE A 65 -8.97 8.80 -8.43
N ASP A 66 -9.94 9.69 -8.61
CA ASP A 66 -11.35 9.42 -8.30
C ASP A 66 -11.92 8.23 -9.07
N ASN A 67 -11.69 8.18 -10.38
CA ASN A 67 -12.16 7.09 -11.23
C ASN A 67 -11.41 5.79 -10.94
N ALA A 68 -10.11 5.87 -10.65
CA ALA A 68 -9.28 4.73 -10.31
C ALA A 68 -9.64 4.11 -8.96
N ILE A 69 -9.93 4.92 -7.93
CA ILE A 69 -10.40 4.42 -6.63
C ILE A 69 -11.73 3.70 -6.78
N ARG A 70 -12.70 4.27 -7.52
CA ARG A 70 -13.96 3.59 -7.85
C ARG A 70 -13.73 2.25 -8.56
N TYR A 71 -12.72 2.18 -9.43
CA TYR A 71 -12.34 0.92 -10.06
C TYR A 71 -11.77 -0.08 -9.02
N LEU A 72 -10.89 0.36 -8.12
CA LEU A 72 -10.31 -0.49 -7.07
C LEU A 72 -11.35 -1.06 -6.10
N THR A 73 -12.41 -0.31 -5.77
CA THR A 73 -13.48 -0.78 -4.88
C THR A 73 -14.28 -1.96 -5.44
N TYR A 74 -14.18 -2.27 -6.73
CA TYR A 74 -14.77 -3.52 -7.27
C TYR A 74 -13.99 -4.79 -6.86
N PHE A 75 -12.74 -4.65 -6.41
CA PHE A 75 -11.87 -5.78 -6.09
C PHE A 75 -11.50 -5.87 -4.61
N ILE A 76 -11.60 -4.77 -3.89
CA ILE A 76 -11.10 -4.63 -2.52
C ILE A 76 -12.19 -3.97 -1.68
N ASP A 77 -12.37 -4.48 -0.47
CA ASP A 77 -13.23 -3.87 0.53
C ASP A 77 -12.76 -2.44 0.86
N ILE A 78 -13.71 -1.52 0.92
CA ILE A 78 -13.51 -0.12 1.24
C ILE A 78 -12.80 0.04 2.60
N ASP A 79 -13.19 -0.76 3.61
CA ASP A 79 -12.58 -0.66 4.94
C ASP A 79 -11.10 -1.07 4.90
N ARG A 80 -10.72 -1.95 3.98
CA ARG A 80 -9.33 -2.36 3.79
C ARG A 80 -8.51 -1.32 3.02
N LEU A 81 -9.13 -0.49 2.17
CA LEU A 81 -8.40 0.54 1.43
C LEU A 81 -7.73 1.57 2.36
N TYR A 82 -8.39 1.93 3.47
CA TYR A 82 -7.79 2.79 4.48
C TYR A 82 -6.51 2.18 5.09
N ASP A 83 -6.59 0.92 5.54
CA ASP A 83 -5.45 0.20 6.11
C ASP A 83 -4.29 0.05 5.11
N ILE A 84 -4.62 -0.23 3.84
CA ILE A 84 -3.62 -0.35 2.77
C ILE A 84 -2.98 1.01 2.49
N ALA A 85 -3.78 2.08 2.44
CA ALA A 85 -3.29 3.45 2.28
C ALA A 85 -2.36 3.83 3.42
N LEU A 86 -2.72 3.50 4.66
CA LEU A 86 -1.89 3.78 5.84
C LEU A 86 -0.54 3.07 5.75
N GLY A 87 -0.53 1.86 5.17
CA GLY A 87 0.67 1.09 4.87
C GLY A 87 1.62 1.73 3.84
N THR A 88 1.20 2.78 3.11
CA THR A 88 2.08 3.57 2.24
C THR A 88 2.88 4.63 3.00
N TYR A 89 2.53 4.88 4.27
CA TYR A 89 3.07 5.93 5.12
C TYR A 89 2.89 7.36 4.57
N ASN A 90 2.02 7.55 3.57
CA ASN A 90 1.68 8.85 3.01
C ASN A 90 0.30 9.30 3.53
N PHE A 91 0.27 10.19 4.53
CA PHE A 91 -0.99 10.63 5.13
C PHE A 91 -1.89 11.46 4.21
N ASP A 92 -1.34 12.12 3.19
CA ASP A 92 -2.16 12.85 2.21
C ASP A 92 -2.94 11.85 1.35
N LEU A 93 -2.29 10.76 0.93
CA LEU A 93 -2.94 9.66 0.24
C LEU A 93 -4.00 8.97 1.13
N VAL A 94 -3.71 8.77 2.42
CA VAL A 94 -4.69 8.23 3.37
C VAL A 94 -5.92 9.13 3.47
N LEU A 95 -5.71 10.45 3.59
CA LEU A 95 -6.80 11.43 3.67
C LEU A 95 -7.65 11.42 2.39
N MET A 96 -7.00 11.49 1.22
CA MET A 96 -7.67 11.43 -0.08
C MET A 96 -8.54 10.16 -0.23
N ILE A 97 -8.01 9.00 0.16
CA ILE A 97 -8.76 7.73 0.12
C ILE A 97 -9.95 7.79 1.08
N SER A 98 -9.73 8.24 2.31
CA SER A 98 -10.76 8.30 3.34
C SER A 98 -11.95 9.17 2.93
N GLU A 99 -11.67 10.33 2.32
CA GLU A 99 -12.68 11.23 1.77
C GLU A 99 -13.44 10.58 0.61
N LYS A 100 -12.73 9.94 -0.34
CA LYS A 100 -13.35 9.31 -1.51
C LYS A 100 -14.18 8.09 -1.18
N THR A 101 -13.79 7.34 -0.15
CA THR A 101 -14.55 6.19 0.34
C THR A 101 -15.63 6.55 1.36
N GLN A 102 -15.82 7.84 1.67
CA GLN A 102 -16.81 8.32 2.65
C GLN A 102 -16.63 7.66 4.03
N LYS A 103 -15.39 7.40 4.44
CA LYS A 103 -15.11 6.90 5.80
C LYS A 103 -15.45 8.00 6.81
N ASP A 104 -15.97 7.64 7.99
CA ASP A 104 -16.34 8.63 9.01
C ASP A 104 -15.09 9.41 9.49
N PRO A 105 -15.05 10.75 9.36
CA PRO A 105 -13.96 11.57 9.89
C PRO A 105 -13.64 11.36 11.37
N LYS A 106 -14.64 10.97 12.18
CA LYS A 106 -14.43 10.68 13.60
C LYS A 106 -13.63 9.40 13.83
N GLU A 107 -13.56 8.50 12.86
CA GLU A 107 -12.75 7.29 12.95
C GLU A 107 -11.30 7.55 12.54
N TYR A 108 -11.07 8.22 11.40
CA TYR A 108 -9.72 8.32 10.84
C TYR A 108 -8.93 9.56 11.30
N LEU A 109 -9.57 10.71 11.54
CA LEU A 109 -8.83 11.92 11.92
C LEU A 109 -8.12 11.81 13.28
N PRO A 110 -8.74 11.24 14.35
CA PRO A 110 -8.04 11.11 15.62
C PRO A 110 -6.79 10.24 15.52
N GLU A 111 -6.86 9.13 14.77
CA GLU A 111 -5.71 8.25 14.53
C GLU A 111 -4.61 8.96 13.75
N LEU A 112 -4.94 9.62 12.63
CA LEU A 112 -3.96 10.35 11.83
C LEU A 112 -3.29 11.47 12.63
N ASN A 113 -4.05 12.19 13.45
CA ASN A 113 -3.50 13.23 14.33
C ASN A 113 -2.52 12.65 15.34
N GLN A 114 -2.86 11.52 15.99
CA GLN A 114 -1.94 10.85 16.93
C GLN A 114 -0.66 10.37 16.23
N LEU A 115 -0.77 9.80 15.03
CA LEU A 115 0.39 9.34 14.28
C LEU A 115 1.28 10.51 13.83
N ARG A 116 0.70 11.66 13.45
CA ARG A 116 1.43 12.88 13.08
C ARG A 116 2.24 13.50 14.22
N LEU A 117 1.85 13.26 15.48
CA LEU A 117 2.61 13.72 16.66
C LEU A 117 3.92 12.94 16.87
N ILE A 118 4.11 11.82 16.17
CA ILE A 118 5.34 11.04 16.25
C ILE A 118 6.42 11.69 15.37
N ASN A 119 7.39 12.34 16.00
CA ASN A 119 8.43 13.09 15.30
C ASN A 119 9.45 12.20 14.55
N ASN A 120 9.79 11.02 15.09
CA ASN A 120 10.73 10.12 14.42
C ASN A 120 10.01 9.26 13.38
N TYR A 121 10.49 9.31 12.15
CA TYR A 121 9.88 8.65 11.01
C TYR A 121 9.88 7.12 11.11
N ASN A 122 10.98 6.51 11.54
CA ASN A 122 11.09 5.05 11.69
C ASN A 122 10.16 4.54 12.81
N TRP A 123 10.07 5.29 13.92
CA TRP A 123 9.15 4.97 15.01
C TRP A 123 7.67 5.11 14.60
N GLN A 124 7.34 6.12 13.79
CA GLN A 124 5.99 6.29 13.23
C GLN A 124 5.62 5.09 12.34
N LYS A 125 6.51 4.66 11.43
CA LYS A 125 6.29 3.47 10.60
C LYS A 125 6.12 2.20 11.43
N PHE A 126 6.95 2.00 12.45
CA PHE A 126 6.81 0.88 13.38
C PHE A 126 5.41 0.82 13.99
N LYS A 127 4.91 1.94 14.52
CA LYS A 127 3.56 2.02 15.11
C LYS A 127 2.47 1.69 14.10
N ILE A 128 2.59 2.22 12.88
CA ILE A 128 1.67 1.93 11.76
C ILE A 128 1.67 0.43 11.43
N ASP A 129 2.85 -0.17 11.22
CA ASP A 129 2.93 -1.60 10.86
C ASP A 129 2.47 -2.52 11.98
N CYS A 130 2.69 -2.15 13.25
CA CYS A 130 2.11 -2.85 14.40
C CYS A 130 0.57 -2.83 14.35
N ARG A 131 -0.05 -1.66 14.10
CA ARG A 131 -1.51 -1.54 13.92
C ARG A 131 -2.00 -2.42 12.77
N LEU A 132 -1.26 -2.44 11.66
CA LEU A 132 -1.60 -3.21 10.47
C LEU A 132 -1.25 -4.70 10.57
N LYS A 133 -0.71 -5.15 11.72
CA LYS A 133 -0.23 -6.52 11.98
C LYS A 133 0.84 -6.99 10.98
N ARG A 134 1.61 -6.06 10.42
CA ARG A 134 2.73 -6.30 9.50
C ARG A 134 4.03 -6.48 10.29
N TYR A 135 4.05 -7.48 11.19
CA TYR A 135 5.09 -7.62 12.22
C TYR A 135 6.52 -7.66 11.68
N LYS A 136 6.73 -8.26 10.48
CA LYS A 136 8.05 -8.26 9.84
C LYS A 136 8.53 -6.83 9.53
N LYS A 137 7.73 -6.04 8.80
CA LYS A 137 8.03 -4.62 8.50
C LYS A 137 8.15 -3.79 9.78
N ALA A 138 7.31 -4.08 10.80
CA ALA A 138 7.39 -3.39 12.08
C ALA A 138 8.76 -3.61 12.75
N ILE A 139 9.25 -4.85 12.80
CA ILE A 139 10.56 -5.15 13.38
C ILE A 139 11.66 -4.43 12.60
N ASP A 140 11.63 -4.46 11.27
CA ASP A 140 12.62 -3.77 10.42
C ASP A 140 12.65 -2.26 10.76
N ASN A 141 11.49 -1.60 10.81
CA ASN A 141 11.38 -0.19 11.16
C ASN A 141 11.84 0.12 12.61
N ALA A 142 11.60 -0.79 13.55
CA ALA A 142 12.07 -0.64 14.93
C ALA A 142 13.60 -0.76 15.02
N CYS A 143 14.19 -1.70 14.29
CA CYS A 143 15.64 -1.83 14.19
C CYS A 143 16.28 -0.55 13.62
N ASP A 144 15.74 -0.02 12.53
CA ASP A 144 16.22 1.23 11.92
C ASP A 144 16.16 2.40 12.91
N TYR A 145 15.06 2.51 13.67
CA TYR A 145 14.94 3.49 14.75
C TYR A 145 16.04 3.32 15.81
N PHE A 146 16.25 2.11 16.34
CA PHE A 146 17.26 1.89 17.37
C PHE A 146 18.69 2.13 16.88
N ILE A 147 18.99 1.75 15.63
CA ILE A 147 20.29 2.04 14.99
C ILE A 147 20.50 3.55 14.92
N GLU A 148 19.50 4.31 14.45
CA GLU A 148 19.55 5.77 14.39
C GLU A 148 19.80 6.40 15.77
N GLN A 149 19.12 5.91 16.82
CA GLN A 149 19.33 6.39 18.19
C GLN A 149 20.74 6.09 18.72
N LEU A 150 21.30 4.93 18.39
CA LEU A 150 22.66 4.56 18.80
C LEU A 150 23.72 5.43 18.11
N LEU A 151 23.55 5.69 16.81
CA LEU A 151 24.46 6.54 16.04
C LEU A 151 24.41 7.99 16.52
N ASN A 152 23.22 8.53 16.80
CA ASN A 152 23.08 9.91 17.27
C ASN A 152 23.61 10.12 18.69
N LYS A 153 23.59 9.10 19.55
CA LYS A 153 24.21 9.16 20.89
C LYS A 153 25.74 9.19 20.87
N GLN A 154 26.38 8.76 19.79
CA GLN A 154 27.85 8.81 19.66
C GLN A 154 28.37 10.18 19.20
N ASN A 155 27.48 11.07 18.73
CA ASN A 155 27.81 12.38 18.19
C ASN A 155 27.54 13.54 19.17
N ASN A 156 27.16 13.25 20.42
CA ASN A 156 26.97 14.19 21.53
C ASN A 156 27.84 13.75 22.71
#